data_AF-A0A941DIC0-F1
#
_entry.id   AF-A0A941DIC0-F1
#
_cell.length_a   1.000
_cell.length_b   1.000
_cell.length_c   1.000
_cell.angle_alpha   90.00
_cell.angle_beta   90.00
_cell.angle_gamma   90.00
#
_symmetry.space_group_name_H-M   'P 1'
#
loop_
_entity.id
_entity.type
_entity.pdbx_description
1 polymer ?
#
loop_
_entity_poly.entity_id
_entity_poly.type
_entity_poly.pdbx_seq_one_letter_code
_entity_poly.pdbx_strand_id
1 'polypeptide(L)'
;MQDNDQVKFVTILTGIADYYGKTLAQGVIELYWQGLRQYDIEAVEKALWEHTQNPDNGQFMPKIADVTRTLQGRTQDQASIAWSKVDAAVRKIGTYRDVVFDDGIIHRVLSDMGGWIGLGMKTEDDWPFVAREFENRYRGYKLRGEVPEYPPLMLGIANAQNAMSGMQGQEPVLIGKAEKAQQVLLGGTDKPMIAMTDASEKLPEFKPRLIAA
;
A
#
# COMPACT_ATOMS: atom_id res chain seq x y z
N MET A 1 9.87 6.18 7.97
CA MET A 1 11.07 7.02 8.06
C MET A 1 12.23 6.10 8.35
N GLN A 2 13.28 6.22 7.56
CA GLN A 2 14.53 5.47 7.70
C GLN A 2 15.55 6.29 8.50
N ASP A 3 16.64 5.67 8.96
CA ASP A 3 17.61 6.34 9.84
C ASP A 3 18.30 7.54 9.19
N ASN A 4 18.42 7.56 7.86
CA ASN A 4 18.91 8.71 7.09
C ASN A 4 17.95 9.91 7.09
N ASP A 5 16.65 9.71 7.37
CA ASP A 5 15.66 10.78 7.44
C ASP A 5 15.76 11.58 8.75
N GLN A 6 16.51 11.09 9.74
CA GLN A 6 16.54 11.66 11.08
C GLN A 6 16.98 13.14 11.08
N VAL A 7 17.99 13.49 10.29
CA VAL A 7 18.47 14.88 10.18
C VAL A 7 17.37 15.78 9.62
N LYS A 8 16.73 15.37 8.50
CA LYS A 8 15.65 16.11 7.85
C LYS A 8 14.47 16.28 8.81
N PHE A 9 14.10 15.23 9.53
CA PHE A 9 13.04 15.25 10.53
C PHE A 9 13.30 16.27 11.64
N VAL A 10 14.49 16.26 12.24
CA VAL A 10 14.85 17.20 13.31
C VAL A 10 14.78 18.64 12.79
N THR A 11 15.30 18.91 11.59
CA THR A 11 15.22 20.25 10.98
C THR A 11 13.78 20.73 10.83
N ILE A 12 12.88 19.89 10.30
CA ILE A 12 11.46 20.24 10.13
C ILE A 12 10.81 20.48 11.49
N LEU A 13 10.99 19.56 12.44
CA LEU A 13 10.35 19.63 13.76
C LEU A 13 10.81 20.86 14.55
N THR A 14 12.11 21.19 14.50
CA THR A 14 12.64 22.39 15.15
C THR A 14 12.12 23.66 14.49
N GLY A 15 12.04 23.72 13.16
CA GLY A 15 11.46 24.87 12.45
C GLY A 15 9.99 25.11 12.80
N ILE A 16 9.20 24.04 12.95
CA ILE A 16 7.81 24.14 13.43
C ILE A 16 7.78 24.57 14.90
N ALA A 17 8.66 24.05 15.75
CA ALA A 17 8.73 24.45 17.15
C ALA A 17 9.07 25.94 17.30
N ASP A 18 10.01 26.44 16.50
CA ASP A 18 10.39 27.86 16.46
C ASP A 18 9.21 28.73 16.03
N TYR A 19 8.42 28.31 15.04
CA TYR A 19 7.18 28.98 14.64
C TYR A 19 6.20 29.13 15.80
N TYR A 20 6.10 28.12 16.68
CA TYR A 20 5.27 28.17 17.89
C TYR A 20 5.98 28.79 19.11
N GLY A 21 7.19 29.33 18.95
CA GLY A 21 7.97 29.90 20.05
C GLY A 21 8.36 28.87 21.12
N LYS A 22 8.57 27.61 20.72
CA LYS A 22 8.92 26.49 21.60
C LYS A 22 10.35 26.02 21.33
N THR A 23 11.13 25.86 22.39
CA THR A 23 12.39 25.12 22.33
C THR A 23 12.15 23.68 22.75
N LEU A 24 12.46 22.73 21.87
CA LEU A 24 12.30 21.30 22.18
C LEU A 24 13.55 20.76 22.84
N ALA A 25 13.38 20.11 24.00
CA ALA A 25 14.43 19.30 24.59
C ALA A 25 14.71 18.07 23.72
N GLN A 26 15.95 17.57 23.74
CA GLN A 26 16.35 16.41 22.93
C GLN A 26 15.45 15.19 23.14
N GLY A 27 15.08 14.88 24.39
CA GLY A 27 14.19 13.76 24.69
C GLY A 27 12.79 13.92 24.07
N VAL A 28 12.30 15.15 23.89
CA VAL A 28 11.02 15.39 23.20
C VAL A 28 11.17 15.11 21.70
N ILE A 29 12.25 15.57 21.08
CA ILE A 29 12.56 15.29 19.67
C ILE A 29 12.63 13.78 19.43
N GLU A 30 13.28 13.04 20.33
CA GLU A 30 13.35 11.57 20.28
C GLU A 30 11.97 10.90 20.41
N LEU A 31 11.08 11.41 21.26
CA LEU A 31 9.71 10.92 21.35
C LEU A 31 8.93 11.12 20.06
N TYR A 32 9.04 12.29 19.42
CA TYR A 32 8.43 12.53 18.12
C TYR A 32 9.00 11.61 17.04
N TRP A 33 10.32 11.42 17.04
CA TRP A 33 10.99 10.52 16.10
C TRP A 33 10.45 9.10 16.24
N GLN A 34 10.46 8.53 17.45
CA GLN A 34 9.97 7.17 17.69
C GLN A 34 8.47 7.04 17.39
N GLY A 35 7.66 8.03 17.80
CA GLY A 35 6.21 8.01 17.62
C GLY A 35 5.76 8.12 16.15
N LEU A 36 6.58 8.74 15.30
CA LEU A 36 6.28 8.95 13.89
C LEU A 36 7.12 8.07 12.94
N ARG A 37 8.08 7.29 13.46
CA ARG A 37 9.06 6.52 12.67
C ARG A 37 8.44 5.62 11.60
N GLN A 38 7.25 5.09 11.89
CA GLN A 38 6.54 4.20 10.96
C GLN A 38 6.06 4.89 9.67
N TYR A 39 5.87 6.22 9.70
CA TYR A 39 5.38 7.00 8.55
C TYR A 39 6.52 7.49 7.67
N ASP A 40 6.22 7.79 6.42
CA ASP A 40 7.13 8.43 5.46
C ASP A 40 7.47 9.90 5.83
N ILE A 41 8.70 10.36 5.56
CA ILE A 41 9.15 11.70 5.97
C ILE A 41 8.40 12.80 5.24
N GLU A 42 8.15 12.66 3.93
CA GLU A 42 7.37 13.62 3.15
C GLU A 42 5.93 13.70 3.66
N ALA A 43 5.35 12.55 4.05
CA ALA A 43 4.02 12.52 4.64
C ALA A 43 3.96 13.28 5.97
N VAL A 44 4.94 13.05 6.85
CA VAL A 44 5.08 13.70 8.16
C VAL A 44 5.30 15.20 8.02
N GLU A 45 6.21 15.62 7.14
CA GLU A 45 6.47 17.03 6.82
C GLU A 45 5.19 17.75 6.41
N LYS A 46 4.46 17.16 5.46
CA LYS A 46 3.19 17.71 5.00
C LYS A 46 2.14 17.71 6.10
N ALA A 47 2.11 16.73 7.00
CA ALA A 47 1.15 16.68 8.11
C ALA A 47 1.42 17.78 9.15
N LEU A 48 2.70 18.04 9.44
CA LEU A 48 3.10 19.17 10.29
C LEU A 48 2.74 20.51 9.65
N TRP A 49 2.97 20.66 8.34
CA TRP A 49 2.62 21.89 7.61
C TRP A 49 1.12 22.13 7.47
N GLU A 50 0.31 21.08 7.29
CA GLU A 50 -1.15 21.22 7.28
C GLU A 50 -1.69 21.57 8.66
N HIS A 51 -1.06 21.08 9.74
CA HIS A 51 -1.45 21.45 11.10
C HIS A 51 -1.30 22.95 11.35
N THR A 52 -0.23 23.60 10.87
CA THR A 52 -0.06 25.05 11.05
C THR A 52 -1.11 25.88 10.32
N GLN A 53 -1.79 25.30 9.33
CA GLN A 53 -2.86 25.94 8.56
C GLN A 53 -4.27 25.56 9.05
N ASN A 54 -4.38 24.73 10.09
CA ASN A 54 -5.66 24.30 10.62
C ASN A 54 -6.18 25.34 11.65
N PRO A 55 -7.27 26.09 11.37
CA PRO A 55 -7.75 27.13 12.29
C PRO A 55 -8.31 26.56 13.61
N ASP A 56 -8.81 25.32 13.60
CA ASP A 56 -9.46 24.71 14.76
C ASP A 56 -8.44 24.13 15.75
N ASN A 57 -7.39 23.47 15.25
CA ASN A 57 -6.42 22.73 16.08
C ASN A 57 -4.97 23.19 15.92
N GLY A 58 -4.68 24.07 14.95
CA GLY A 58 -3.33 24.54 14.60
C GLY A 58 -2.77 25.64 15.49
N GLN A 59 -3.52 26.08 16.50
CA GLN A 59 -3.16 27.20 17.39
C GLN A 59 -1.98 26.86 18.31
N PHE A 60 -1.74 25.57 18.57
CA PHE A 60 -0.67 25.08 19.43
C PHE A 60 0.22 24.08 18.70
N MET A 61 1.45 23.92 19.20
CA MET A 61 2.39 22.92 18.73
C MET A 61 1.69 21.54 18.64
N PRO A 62 1.68 20.90 17.46
CA PRO A 62 0.97 19.64 17.26
C PRO A 62 1.55 18.57 18.16
N LYS A 63 0.71 17.81 18.85
CA LYS A 63 1.15 16.57 19.52
C LYS A 63 1.36 15.48 18.46
N ILE A 64 2.10 14.42 18.83
CA ILE A 64 2.24 13.21 17.98
C ILE A 64 0.88 12.68 17.53
N ALA A 65 -0.14 12.71 18.41
CA ALA A 65 -1.50 12.30 18.10
C ALA A 65 -2.18 13.15 17.01
N ASP A 66 -1.93 14.46 16.98
CA ASP A 66 -2.49 15.37 15.97
C ASP A 66 -1.91 15.07 14.59
N VAL A 67 -0.58 14.89 14.52
CA VAL A 67 0.12 14.51 13.29
C VAL A 67 -0.37 13.14 12.81
N THR A 68 -0.49 12.18 13.73
CA THR A 68 -0.96 10.81 13.45
C THR A 68 -2.38 10.81 12.90
N ARG A 69 -3.29 11.61 13.47
CA ARG A 69 -4.67 11.74 12.99
C ARG A 69 -4.74 12.25 11.55
N THR A 70 -3.97 13.29 11.22
CA THR A 70 -3.90 13.83 9.85
C THR A 70 -3.36 12.78 8.87
N LEU A 71 -2.30 12.07 9.26
CA LEU A 71 -1.71 11.01 8.44
C LEU A 71 -2.69 9.86 8.19
N GLN A 72 -3.37 9.39 9.24
CA GLN A 72 -4.38 8.34 9.13
C GLN A 72 -5.56 8.75 8.24
N GLY A 73 -6.07 9.98 8.40
CA GLY A 73 -7.12 10.53 7.54
C GLY A 73 -6.74 10.49 6.06
N ARG A 74 -5.53 10.95 5.70
CA ARG A 74 -5.05 10.89 4.31
C ARG A 74 -4.92 9.46 3.78
N THR A 75 -4.54 8.50 4.62
CA THR A 75 -4.47 7.09 4.18
C THR A 75 -5.85 6.50 3.93
N GLN A 76 -6.86 6.90 4.71
CA GLN A 76 -8.26 6.53 4.45
C GLN A 76 -8.74 7.07 3.11
N ASP A 77 -8.52 8.37 2.86
CA ASP A 77 -8.94 9.00 1.60
C ASP A 77 -8.27 8.33 0.39
N GLN A 78 -6.96 8.05 0.49
CA GLN A 78 -6.23 7.35 -0.56
C GLN A 78 -6.73 5.91 -0.78
N ALA A 79 -7.07 5.20 0.29
CA ALA A 79 -7.62 3.85 0.20
C ALA A 79 -8.96 3.85 -0.52
N SER A 80 -9.84 4.78 -0.19
CA SER A 80 -11.15 4.90 -0.84
C SER A 80 -11.04 5.34 -2.31
N ILE A 81 -10.09 6.23 -2.66
CA ILE A 81 -9.78 6.57 -4.05
C ILE A 81 -9.24 5.35 -4.82
N ALA A 82 -8.31 4.61 -4.22
CA ALA A 82 -7.76 3.39 -4.82
C ALA A 82 -8.85 2.34 -5.04
N TRP A 83 -9.71 2.12 -4.05
CA TRP A 83 -10.85 1.22 -4.17
C TRP A 83 -11.82 1.66 -5.27
N SER A 84 -12.13 2.97 -5.37
CA SER A 84 -12.99 3.49 -6.43
C SER A 84 -12.48 3.19 -7.83
N LYS A 85 -11.15 3.15 -8.03
CA LYS A 85 -10.55 2.72 -9.31
C LYS A 85 -10.79 1.24 -9.57
N VAL A 86 -10.60 0.39 -8.55
CA VAL A 86 -10.83 -1.06 -8.64
C VAL A 86 -12.29 -1.36 -8.94
N ASP A 87 -13.22 -0.75 -8.19
CA ASP A 87 -14.66 -0.92 -8.39
C ASP A 87 -15.10 -0.49 -9.80
N ALA A 88 -14.68 0.70 -10.23
CA ALA A 88 -14.98 1.18 -11.58
C ALA A 88 -14.38 0.27 -12.66
N ALA A 89 -13.17 -0.26 -12.45
CA ALA A 89 -12.53 -1.19 -13.37
C ALA A 89 -13.31 -2.49 -13.52
N VAL A 90 -13.69 -3.12 -12.39
CA VAL A 90 -14.47 -4.37 -12.40
C VAL A 90 -15.81 -4.15 -13.06
N ARG A 91 -16.54 -3.08 -12.69
CA ARG A 91 -17.89 -2.82 -13.20
C ARG A 91 -17.92 -2.45 -14.68
N LYS A 92 -16.86 -1.85 -15.23
CA LYS A 92 -16.81 -1.39 -16.63
C LYS A 92 -16.12 -2.36 -17.58
N ILE A 93 -15.04 -2.99 -17.14
CA ILE A 93 -14.17 -3.83 -17.98
C ILE A 93 -14.40 -5.32 -17.69
N GLY A 94 -14.77 -5.64 -16.45
CA GLY A 94 -14.74 -7.02 -15.95
C GLY A 94 -13.31 -7.54 -15.80
N THR A 95 -13.19 -8.84 -15.50
CA THR A 95 -11.90 -9.49 -15.20
C THR A 95 -11.31 -10.27 -16.37
N TYR A 96 -11.87 -10.08 -17.57
CA TYR A 96 -11.48 -10.84 -18.76
C TYR A 96 -10.13 -10.37 -19.33
N ARG A 97 -9.90 -9.05 -19.34
CA ARG A 97 -8.66 -8.43 -19.83
C ARG A 97 -7.69 -8.14 -18.69
N ASP A 98 -6.41 -8.14 -19.02
CA ASP A 98 -5.35 -7.67 -18.14
C ASP A 98 -5.54 -6.19 -17.84
N VAL A 99 -5.22 -5.79 -16.62
CA VAL A 99 -5.27 -4.39 -16.20
C VAL A 99 -3.99 -3.97 -15.49
N VAL A 100 -3.64 -2.70 -15.59
CA VAL A 100 -2.54 -2.09 -14.87
C VAL A 100 -3.04 -0.82 -14.20
N PHE A 101 -3.04 -0.80 -12.88
CA PHE A 101 -3.38 0.38 -12.09
C PHE A 101 -2.17 1.30 -11.94
N ASP A 102 -2.44 2.59 -11.77
CA ASP A 102 -1.44 3.64 -11.56
C ASP A 102 -0.81 3.68 -10.15
N ASP A 103 -1.01 2.64 -9.33
CA ASP A 103 -0.42 2.46 -8.01
C ASP A 103 -0.13 0.97 -7.76
N GLY A 104 1.15 0.61 -7.60
CA GLY A 104 1.59 -0.77 -7.37
C GLY A 104 1.07 -1.37 -6.05
N ILE A 105 0.67 -0.54 -5.06
CA ILE A 105 0.03 -1.05 -3.85
C ILE A 105 -1.35 -1.65 -4.18
N ILE A 106 -2.06 -1.14 -5.20
CA ILE A 106 -3.31 -1.77 -5.66
C ILE A 106 -3.02 -3.18 -6.15
N HIS A 107 -1.97 -3.36 -6.96
CA HIS A 107 -1.56 -4.67 -7.47
C HIS A 107 -1.19 -5.64 -6.36
N ARG A 108 -0.41 -5.17 -5.38
CA ARG A 108 -0.06 -5.96 -4.19
C ARG A 108 -1.30 -6.42 -3.45
N VAL A 109 -2.19 -5.49 -3.11
CA VAL A 109 -3.39 -5.79 -2.31
C VAL A 109 -4.31 -6.76 -3.04
N LEU A 110 -4.55 -6.54 -4.34
CA LEU A 110 -5.36 -7.45 -5.14
C LEU A 110 -4.74 -8.85 -5.21
N SER A 111 -3.41 -8.94 -5.37
CA SER A 111 -2.70 -10.23 -5.35
C SER A 111 -2.90 -10.96 -4.02
N ASP A 112 -2.77 -10.25 -2.90
CA ASP A 112 -3.00 -10.82 -1.57
C ASP A 112 -4.47 -11.21 -1.31
N MET A 113 -5.40 -10.75 -2.15
CA MET A 113 -6.83 -11.04 -2.10
C MET A 113 -7.28 -12.07 -3.15
N GLY A 114 -6.34 -12.75 -3.82
CA GLY A 114 -6.64 -13.80 -4.81
C GLY A 114 -6.57 -13.33 -6.27
N GLY A 115 -6.02 -12.15 -6.51
CA GLY A 115 -5.77 -11.61 -7.85
C GLY A 115 -7.03 -11.08 -8.55
N TRP A 116 -6.83 -10.64 -9.79
CA TRP A 116 -7.88 -9.97 -10.58
C TRP A 116 -8.97 -10.91 -11.05
N ILE A 117 -8.61 -12.10 -11.53
CA ILE A 117 -9.59 -13.14 -11.87
C ILE A 117 -10.41 -13.54 -10.64
N GLY A 118 -9.77 -13.71 -9.48
CA GLY A 118 -10.43 -14.07 -8.22
C GLY A 118 -11.42 -13.00 -7.74
N LEU A 119 -11.13 -11.72 -7.98
CA LEU A 119 -12.06 -10.63 -7.67
C LEU A 119 -13.38 -10.74 -8.46
N GLY A 120 -13.31 -11.21 -9.72
CA GLY A 120 -14.48 -11.42 -10.57
C GLY A 120 -15.36 -12.60 -10.16
N MET A 121 -14.90 -13.43 -9.22
CA MET A 121 -15.70 -14.53 -8.65
C MET A 121 -16.51 -14.10 -7.42
N LYS A 122 -16.34 -12.86 -6.94
CA LYS A 122 -17.08 -12.32 -5.79
C LYS A 122 -18.48 -11.90 -6.19
N THR A 123 -19.43 -12.05 -5.26
CA THR A 123 -20.82 -11.64 -5.46
C THR A 123 -21.02 -10.18 -5.04
N GLU A 124 -22.15 -9.57 -5.42
CA GLU A 124 -22.52 -8.22 -4.95
C GLU A 124 -22.70 -8.19 -3.42
N ASP A 125 -23.13 -9.29 -2.79
CA ASP A 125 -23.25 -9.40 -1.33
C ASP A 125 -21.88 -9.43 -0.63
N ASP A 126 -20.85 -10.00 -1.29
CA ASP A 126 -19.46 -9.97 -0.80
C ASP A 126 -18.82 -8.59 -0.95
N TRP A 127 -19.31 -7.79 -1.90
CA TRP A 127 -18.65 -6.57 -2.36
C TRP A 127 -18.30 -5.56 -1.25
N PRO A 128 -19.17 -5.31 -0.26
CA PRO A 128 -18.83 -4.42 0.87
C PRO A 128 -17.71 -4.97 1.76
N PHE A 129 -17.58 -6.30 1.88
CA PHE A 129 -16.51 -6.94 2.65
C PHE A 129 -15.20 -6.90 1.89
N VAL A 130 -15.23 -7.15 0.59
CA VAL A 130 -14.09 -7.02 -0.32
C VAL A 130 -13.56 -5.59 -0.28
N ALA A 131 -14.43 -4.59 -0.37
CA ALA A 131 -14.06 -3.17 -0.26
C ALA A 131 -13.32 -2.88 1.04
N ARG A 132 -13.88 -3.34 2.17
CA ARG A 132 -13.31 -3.11 3.50
C ARG A 132 -11.97 -3.81 3.68
N GLU A 133 -11.85 -5.04 3.20
CA GLU A 133 -10.60 -5.79 3.25
C GLU A 133 -9.52 -5.12 2.40
N PHE A 134 -9.86 -4.69 1.18
CA PHE A 134 -8.97 -3.95 0.31
C PHE A 134 -8.47 -2.66 0.97
N GLU A 135 -9.38 -1.81 1.46
CA GLU A 135 -9.03 -0.54 2.09
C GLU A 135 -8.14 -0.77 3.32
N ASN A 136 -8.46 -1.75 4.17
CA ASN A 136 -7.66 -2.09 5.34
C ASN A 136 -6.22 -2.47 4.97
N ARG A 137 -6.05 -3.36 3.97
CA ARG A 137 -4.73 -3.81 3.50
C ARG A 137 -3.96 -2.67 2.83
N TYR A 138 -4.61 -1.89 1.98
CA TYR A 138 -4.03 -0.74 1.29
C TYR A 138 -3.51 0.30 2.29
N ARG A 139 -4.30 0.65 3.30
CA ARG A 139 -3.85 1.54 4.40
C ARG A 139 -2.63 0.95 5.10
N GLY A 140 -2.64 -0.35 5.39
CA GLY A 140 -1.50 -1.03 6.02
C GLY A 140 -0.18 -0.86 5.24
N TYR A 141 -0.21 -0.97 3.92
CA TYR A 141 0.97 -0.73 3.08
C TYR A 141 1.36 0.75 3.04
N LYS A 142 0.41 1.68 2.84
CA LYS A 142 0.69 3.12 2.84
C LYS A 142 1.27 3.61 4.17
N LEU A 143 0.78 3.08 5.29
CA LEU A 143 1.24 3.45 6.62
C LEU A 143 2.71 3.10 6.85
N ARG A 144 3.22 2.00 6.26
CA ARG A 144 4.63 1.60 6.37
C ARG A 144 5.57 2.40 5.47
N GLY A 145 5.03 3.14 4.48
CA GLY A 145 5.85 3.86 3.50
C GLY A 145 6.65 2.96 2.56
N GLU A 146 6.40 1.66 2.56
CA GLU A 146 7.08 0.69 1.70
C GLU A 146 6.20 0.37 0.50
N VAL A 147 6.80 0.36 -0.69
CA VAL A 147 6.19 -0.26 -1.87
C VAL A 147 6.69 -1.70 -1.91
N PRO A 148 5.90 -2.68 -1.45
CA PRO A 148 6.30 -4.09 -1.47
C PRO A 148 6.46 -4.58 -2.91
N GLU A 149 7.07 -5.76 -3.10
CA GLU A 149 7.03 -6.43 -4.40
C GLU A 149 5.58 -6.63 -4.87
N TYR A 150 5.28 -6.30 -6.13
CA TYR A 150 3.94 -6.38 -6.74
C TYR A 150 4.02 -6.92 -8.17
N PRO A 151 2.98 -7.60 -8.70
CA PRO A 151 3.01 -8.05 -10.09
C PRO A 151 2.92 -6.85 -11.05
N PRO A 152 3.61 -6.87 -12.20
CA PRO A 152 3.62 -5.76 -13.14
C PRO A 152 2.24 -5.48 -13.76
N LEU A 153 1.42 -6.52 -13.90
CA LEU A 153 0.04 -6.41 -14.36
C LEU A 153 -0.87 -7.36 -13.59
N MET A 154 -2.16 -7.07 -13.63
CA MET A 154 -3.19 -7.92 -13.08
C MET A 154 -3.74 -8.80 -14.20
N LEU A 155 -3.33 -10.07 -14.21
CA LEU A 155 -3.67 -11.04 -15.27
C LEU A 155 -5.18 -11.26 -15.33
N GLY A 156 -5.75 -11.15 -16.53
CA GLY A 156 -7.13 -11.45 -16.86
C GLY A 156 -7.29 -12.83 -17.49
N ILE A 157 -8.55 -13.26 -17.59
CA ILE A 157 -8.91 -14.61 -18.08
C ILE A 157 -8.37 -14.88 -19.49
N ALA A 158 -8.45 -13.90 -20.39
CA ALA A 158 -8.04 -14.05 -21.79
C ALA A 158 -6.55 -14.38 -21.92
N ASN A 159 -5.68 -13.58 -21.29
CA ASN A 159 -4.24 -13.80 -21.39
C ASN A 159 -3.78 -14.99 -20.57
N ALA A 160 -4.43 -15.32 -19.46
CA ALA A 160 -4.19 -16.58 -18.75
C ALA A 160 -4.42 -17.79 -19.68
N GLN A 161 -5.54 -17.80 -20.41
CA GLN A 161 -5.86 -18.87 -21.37
C GLN A 161 -4.93 -18.86 -22.59
N ASN A 162 -4.61 -17.69 -23.13
CA ASN A 162 -3.72 -17.55 -24.27
C ASN A 162 -2.31 -18.06 -23.94
N ALA A 163 -1.79 -17.71 -22.76
CA ALA A 163 -0.48 -18.20 -22.29
C ALA A 163 -0.46 -19.73 -22.19
N MET A 164 -1.50 -20.35 -21.63
CA MET A 164 -1.62 -21.81 -21.57
C MET A 164 -1.71 -22.47 -22.95
N SER A 165 -2.29 -21.76 -23.93
CA SER A 165 -2.52 -22.27 -25.28
C SER A 165 -1.42 -21.88 -26.28
N GLY A 166 -0.38 -21.17 -25.84
CA GLY A 166 0.69 -20.64 -26.72
C GLY A 166 0.23 -19.56 -27.70
N MET A 167 -0.91 -18.91 -27.45
CA MET A 167 -1.44 -17.83 -28.29
C MET A 167 -0.88 -16.47 -27.88
N GLN A 168 -0.91 -15.51 -28.81
CA GLN A 168 -0.46 -14.14 -28.56
C GLN A 168 -1.33 -13.47 -27.47
N GLY A 169 -0.67 -12.85 -26.49
CA GLY A 169 -1.33 -12.05 -25.46
C GLY A 169 -1.91 -10.74 -26.01
N GLN A 170 -3.01 -10.30 -25.41
CA GLN A 170 -3.62 -9.00 -25.66
C GLN A 170 -2.97 -7.92 -24.79
N GLU A 171 -2.99 -6.67 -25.26
CA GLU A 171 -2.49 -5.54 -24.47
C GLU A 171 -3.38 -5.27 -23.24
N PRO A 172 -2.77 -4.88 -22.09
CA PRO A 172 -3.51 -4.56 -20.89
C PRO A 172 -4.22 -3.20 -20.98
N VAL A 173 -5.24 -3.02 -20.15
CA VAL A 173 -5.89 -1.71 -19.97
C VAL A 173 -5.19 -0.94 -18.84
N LEU A 174 -4.76 0.28 -19.12
CA LEU A 174 -4.19 1.18 -18.11
C LEU A 174 -5.31 1.90 -17.35
N ILE A 175 -5.25 1.88 -16.02
CA ILE A 175 -6.29 2.41 -15.13
C ILE A 175 -5.73 3.53 -14.26
N GLY A 176 -6.36 4.70 -14.33
CA GLY A 176 -5.90 5.92 -13.66
C GLY A 176 -4.97 6.74 -14.57
N LYS A 177 -3.87 7.26 -14.02
CA LYS A 177 -2.89 8.02 -14.81
C LYS A 177 -2.03 7.09 -15.66
N ALA A 178 -2.12 7.20 -16.98
CA ALA A 178 -1.49 6.27 -17.93
C ALA A 178 0.03 6.17 -17.74
N GLU A 179 0.73 7.29 -17.53
CA GLU A 179 2.18 7.31 -17.35
C GLU A 179 2.60 6.59 -16.05
N LYS A 180 1.81 6.72 -15.00
CA LYS A 180 2.05 6.02 -13.73
C LYS A 180 1.74 4.53 -13.84
N ALA A 181 0.67 4.16 -14.55
CA ALA A 181 0.39 2.75 -14.83
C ALA A 181 1.52 2.12 -15.65
N GLN A 182 2.09 2.82 -16.62
CA GLN A 182 3.27 2.35 -17.34
C GLN A 182 4.49 2.17 -16.41
N GLN A 183 4.70 3.08 -15.46
CA GLN A 183 5.76 2.92 -14.45
C GLN A 183 5.53 1.69 -13.57
N VAL A 184 4.29 1.41 -13.16
CA VAL A 184 3.92 0.20 -12.42
C VAL A 184 4.20 -1.05 -13.27
N LEU A 185 3.83 -1.04 -14.55
CA LEU A 185 4.09 -2.15 -15.47
C LEU A 185 5.59 -2.45 -15.60
N LEU A 186 6.43 -1.42 -15.68
CA LEU A 186 7.88 -1.56 -15.81
C LEU A 186 8.59 -1.88 -14.48
N GLY A 187 7.99 -1.49 -13.36
CA GLY A 187 8.57 -1.61 -12.01
C GLY A 187 8.14 -2.86 -11.22
N GLY A 188 7.13 -3.60 -11.70
CA GLY A 188 6.67 -4.83 -11.06
C GLY A 188 7.65 -6.00 -11.21
N THR A 189 7.37 -7.08 -10.49
CA THR A 189 8.19 -8.30 -10.50
C THR A 189 7.34 -9.56 -10.67
N ASP A 190 7.89 -10.55 -11.39
CA ASP A 190 7.30 -11.88 -11.53
C ASP A 190 7.76 -12.86 -10.44
N LYS A 191 8.55 -12.38 -9.47
CA LYS A 191 9.02 -13.22 -8.37
C LYS A 191 7.85 -13.66 -7.48
N PRO A 192 7.90 -14.89 -6.94
CA PRO A 192 6.91 -15.33 -5.96
C PRO A 192 7.00 -14.43 -4.72
N MET A 193 5.87 -13.78 -4.40
CA MET A 193 5.78 -12.74 -3.36
C MET A 193 6.05 -13.28 -1.95
N ILE A 194 5.89 -14.58 -1.77
CA ILE A 194 6.25 -15.30 -0.54
C ILE A 194 7.15 -16.46 -0.97
N ALA A 195 8.34 -16.53 -0.37
CA ALA A 195 9.23 -17.66 -0.56
C ALA A 195 8.59 -18.91 0.07
N MET A 196 8.17 -19.85 -0.77
CA MET A 196 7.79 -21.19 -0.34
C MET A 196 8.97 -22.11 -0.62
N THR A 197 9.45 -22.82 0.39
CA THR A 197 10.49 -23.83 0.24
C THR A 197 9.87 -25.18 0.56
N ASP A 198 9.97 -26.12 -0.38
CA ASP A 198 9.47 -27.46 -0.15
C ASP A 198 10.30 -28.13 0.96
N ALA A 199 9.63 -28.81 1.87
CA ALA A 199 10.29 -29.52 2.96
C ALA A 199 11.30 -30.55 2.43
N SER A 200 11.04 -31.17 1.28
CA SER A 200 11.95 -32.12 0.63
C SER A 200 13.29 -31.52 0.21
N GLU A 201 13.37 -30.21 -0.01
CA GLU A 201 14.62 -29.52 -0.35
C GLU A 201 15.52 -29.29 0.87
N LYS A 202 14.96 -29.30 2.09
CA LYS A 202 15.67 -28.97 3.33
C LYS A 202 15.71 -30.12 4.34
N LEU A 203 14.80 -31.08 4.24
CA LEU A 203 14.70 -32.24 5.10
C LEU A 203 15.03 -33.50 4.28
N PRO A 204 16.24 -34.09 4.46
CA PRO A 204 16.63 -35.29 3.71
C PRO A 204 15.78 -36.52 4.05
N GLU A 205 15.04 -36.52 5.16
CA GLU A 205 14.05 -37.55 5.49
C GLU A 205 12.90 -36.92 6.30
N PHE A 206 11.67 -36.95 5.77
CA PHE A 206 10.46 -36.53 6.49
C PHE A 206 9.67 -37.77 6.92
N LYS A 207 9.59 -38.03 8.23
CA LYS A 207 8.78 -39.13 8.81
C LYS A 207 7.50 -38.56 9.44
N PRO A 208 6.32 -38.71 8.81
CA PRO A 208 5.07 -38.25 9.40
C PRO A 208 4.80 -39.01 10.70
N ARG A 209 4.45 -38.29 11.77
CA ARG A 209 4.03 -38.92 13.03
C ARG A 209 2.64 -39.53 12.82
N LEU A 210 2.57 -40.85 12.77
CA LEU A 210 1.29 -41.57 12.86
C LEU A 210 0.70 -41.32 14.24
N ILE A 211 -0.43 -40.62 14.28
CA ILE A 211 -1.25 -40.51 15.48
C ILE A 211 -2.03 -41.82 15.56
N ALA A 212 -1.72 -42.66 16.56
CA ALA A 212 -2.50 -43.86 16.83
C ALA A 212 -3.94 -43.45 17.18
N ALA A 213 -4.90 -44.06 16.48
CA ALA A 213 -6.34 -43.84 16.67
C ALA A 213 -6.83 -44.34 18.03
#